data_AF-B8QM12-F1
#
_entry.id   AF-B8QM12-F1
#
_cell.length_a   1.000
_cell.length_b   1.000
_cell.length_c   1.000
_cell.angle_alpha   90.00
_cell.angle_beta   90.00
_cell.angle_gamma   90.00
#
_symmetry.space_group_name_H-M   'P 1'
#
loop_
_entity.id
_entity.type
_entity.pdbx_description
1 polymer ?
#
loop_
_entity_poly.entity_id
_entity_poly.type
_entity_poly.pdbx_seq_one_letter_code
_entity_poly.pdbx_strand_id
1 'polypeptide(L)'
;KISKEDLSEGLTAIISIKHSEPQYQGQTKDRLGNTEVREFTNSVVSELLERFFLENPEEAAKITAKAVSAMFSRKRSEAALESARKSPFESASLPGKLADCTTKDMEISELYIVEGDSAGGSAKSGRNRFYQAILPLRGKVLNVEKANHEKIFKNEEIRTLITAIGAGVNPEFSLDKIRYNKIIIMTDADV
;
A
#
# COMPACT_ATOMS: atom_id res chain seq x y z
N LYS A 1 -17.81 -6.44 -10.60
CA LYS A 1 -17.04 -7.68 -10.76
C LYS A 1 -16.16 -7.81 -9.54
N ILE A 2 -16.19 -8.97 -8.88
CA ILE A 2 -15.28 -9.30 -7.77
C ILE A 2 -13.90 -9.53 -8.38
N SER A 3 -12.86 -8.94 -7.82
CA SER A 3 -11.47 -9.10 -8.24
C SER A 3 -10.73 -10.12 -7.37
N LYS A 4 -9.48 -10.44 -7.72
CA LYS A 4 -8.65 -11.35 -6.93
C LYS A 4 -8.35 -10.78 -5.55
N GLU A 5 -8.17 -9.47 -5.45
CA GLU A 5 -7.89 -8.73 -4.22
C GLU A 5 -9.08 -8.88 -3.25
N ASP A 6 -10.31 -8.77 -3.75
CA ASP A 6 -11.53 -8.95 -2.95
C ASP A 6 -11.63 -10.38 -2.36
N LEU A 7 -11.19 -11.40 -3.11
CA LEU A 7 -11.21 -12.80 -2.67
C LEU A 7 -10.08 -13.15 -1.72
N SER A 8 -8.96 -12.43 -1.80
CA SER A 8 -7.78 -12.68 -0.95
C SER A 8 -7.78 -11.82 0.32
N GLU A 9 -8.72 -10.89 0.47
CA GLU A 9 -8.82 -10.03 1.65
C GLU A 9 -9.06 -10.84 2.94
N GLY A 10 -8.02 -10.90 3.78
CA GLY A 10 -8.03 -11.66 5.02
C GLY A 10 -8.07 -13.17 4.82
N LEU A 11 -7.64 -13.67 3.66
CA LEU A 11 -7.38 -15.08 3.42
C LEU A 11 -5.96 -15.42 3.91
N THR A 12 -5.85 -16.44 4.74
CA THR A 12 -4.56 -17.07 5.07
C THR A 12 -4.57 -18.48 4.49
N ALA A 13 -3.61 -18.78 3.63
CA ALA A 13 -3.50 -20.07 2.98
C ALA A 13 -2.03 -20.51 2.93
N ILE A 14 -1.81 -21.82 3.10
CA ILE A 14 -0.50 -22.45 2.95
C ILE A 14 -0.61 -23.41 1.76
N ILE A 15 0.23 -23.20 0.75
CA ILE A 15 0.31 -24.06 -0.43
C ILE A 15 1.68 -24.72 -0.42
N SER A 16 1.70 -26.05 -0.25
CA SER A 16 2.92 -26.85 -0.25
C SER A 16 2.87 -27.84 -1.41
N ILE A 17 3.87 -27.79 -2.27
CA ILE A 17 3.95 -28.60 -3.50
C ILE A 17 5.23 -29.43 -3.43
N LYS A 18 5.11 -30.73 -3.71
CA LYS A 18 6.24 -31.63 -3.89
C LYS A 18 6.33 -31.96 -5.38
N HIS A 19 7.44 -31.60 -6.01
CA HIS A 19 7.69 -31.83 -7.43
C HIS A 19 9.02 -32.58 -7.60
N SER A 20 9.06 -33.60 -8.45
CA SER A 20 10.26 -34.40 -8.68
C SER A 20 11.36 -33.61 -9.37
N GLU A 21 11.00 -32.75 -10.31
CA GLU A 21 11.92 -31.95 -11.12
C GLU A 21 11.56 -30.46 -11.07
N PRO A 22 11.81 -29.77 -9.94
CA PRO A 22 11.42 -28.36 -9.80
C PRO A 22 12.35 -27.45 -10.62
N GLN A 23 11.75 -26.63 -11.47
CA GLN A 23 12.40 -25.58 -12.23
C GLN A 23 12.12 -24.24 -11.58
N TYR A 24 13.13 -23.41 -11.38
CA TYR A 24 12.98 -22.10 -10.74
C TYR A 24 13.45 -20.97 -11.66
N GLN A 25 12.81 -19.82 -11.54
CA GLN A 25 13.25 -18.58 -12.18
C GLN A 25 14.27 -17.88 -11.26
N GLY A 26 15.32 -17.31 -11.85
CA GLY A 26 16.34 -16.56 -11.12
C GLY A 26 17.26 -17.42 -10.25
N GLN A 27 18.33 -16.80 -9.78
CA GLN A 27 19.35 -17.46 -8.96
C GLN A 27 18.85 -17.77 -7.55
N THR A 28 17.96 -16.94 -7.01
CA THR A 28 17.40 -17.05 -5.65
C THR A 28 16.38 -18.19 -5.53
N LYS A 29 15.96 -18.79 -6.64
CA LYS A 29 14.93 -19.84 -6.70
C LYS A 29 13.62 -19.45 -6.00
N ASP A 30 13.27 -18.17 -6.10
CA ASP A 30 12.12 -17.56 -5.43
C ASP A 30 10.78 -17.89 -6.12
N ARG A 31 10.82 -18.19 -7.43
CA ARG A 31 9.62 -18.48 -8.22
C ARG A 31 9.72 -19.82 -8.94
N LEU A 32 8.74 -20.69 -8.69
CA LEU A 32 8.59 -21.95 -9.43
C LEU A 32 8.13 -21.68 -10.87
N GLY A 33 8.86 -22.24 -11.84
CA GLY A 33 8.67 -22.05 -13.28
C GLY A 33 7.87 -23.15 -13.99
N ASN A 34 7.63 -24.29 -13.33
CA ASN A 34 6.83 -25.40 -13.87
C ASN A 34 5.39 -24.97 -14.17
N THR A 35 5.02 -24.86 -15.45
CA THR A 35 3.67 -24.43 -15.88
C THR A 35 2.60 -25.47 -15.56
N GLU A 36 2.96 -26.75 -15.67
CA GLU A 36 2.12 -27.91 -15.37
C GLU A 36 1.68 -27.94 -13.90
N VAL A 37 2.55 -27.48 -12.99
CA VAL A 37 2.24 -27.40 -11.55
C VAL A 37 1.09 -26.43 -11.30
N ARG A 38 1.05 -25.31 -12.04
CA ARG A 38 -0.04 -24.33 -11.92
C ARG A 38 -1.37 -24.92 -12.35
N GLU A 39 -1.41 -25.60 -13.50
CA GLU A 39 -2.62 -26.23 -14.03
C GLU A 39 -3.13 -27.32 -13.08
N PHE A 40 -2.24 -28.18 -12.61
CA PHE A 40 -2.55 -29.23 -11.64
C PHE A 40 -3.10 -28.66 -10.34
N THR A 41 -2.40 -27.68 -9.74
CA THR A 41 -2.81 -27.05 -8.48
C THR A 41 -4.17 -26.38 -8.64
N ASN A 42 -4.41 -25.69 -9.75
CA ASN A 42 -5.69 -25.04 -10.02
C ASN A 42 -6.82 -26.06 -10.14
N SER A 43 -6.61 -27.18 -10.85
CA SER A 43 -7.61 -28.25 -10.98
C SER A 43 -8.01 -28.83 -9.62
N VAL A 44 -7.01 -29.24 -8.83
CA VAL A 44 -7.24 -29.87 -7.51
C VAL A 44 -7.93 -28.89 -6.55
N VAL A 45 -7.44 -27.65 -6.47
CA VAL A 45 -8.02 -26.65 -5.57
C VAL A 45 -9.45 -26.30 -5.99
N SER A 46 -9.72 -26.17 -7.29
CA SER A 46 -11.06 -25.80 -7.78
C SER A 46 -12.08 -26.89 -7.46
N GLU A 47 -11.75 -28.15 -7.72
CA GLU A 47 -12.62 -29.29 -7.42
C GLU A 47 -12.91 -29.42 -5.92
N LEU A 48 -11.88 -29.36 -5.08
CA LEU A 48 -12.03 -29.48 -3.63
C LEU A 48 -12.77 -28.29 -3.04
N LEU A 49 -12.54 -27.08 -3.54
CA LEU A 49 -13.21 -25.88 -3.06
C LEU A 49 -14.69 -25.88 -3.45
N GLU A 50 -15.02 -26.29 -4.69
CA GLU A 50 -16.40 -26.45 -5.14
C GLU A 50 -17.14 -27.46 -4.27
N ARG A 51 -16.54 -28.64 -4.06
CA ARG A 51 -17.09 -29.66 -3.17
C ARG A 51 -17.29 -29.14 -1.75
N PHE A 52 -16.28 -28.46 -1.19
CA PHE A 52 -16.39 -27.88 0.15
C PHE A 52 -17.53 -26.87 0.25
N PHE A 53 -17.73 -26.01 -0.76
CA PHE A 53 -18.82 -25.04 -0.76
C PHE A 53 -20.21 -25.68 -0.88
N LEU A 54 -20.33 -26.75 -1.66
CA LEU A 54 -21.58 -27.50 -1.79
C LEU A 54 -21.92 -28.28 -0.51
N GLU A 55 -20.92 -28.85 0.16
CA GLU A 55 -21.10 -29.59 1.42
C GLU A 55 -21.32 -28.65 2.62
N ASN A 56 -20.81 -27.41 2.58
CA ASN A 56 -20.84 -26.45 3.69
C ASN A 56 -21.47 -25.11 3.25
N PRO A 57 -22.80 -25.07 2.99
CA PRO A 57 -23.47 -23.88 2.44
C PRO A 57 -23.44 -22.67 3.37
N GLU A 58 -23.44 -22.87 4.70
CA GLU A 58 -23.36 -21.76 5.66
C GLU A 58 -21.99 -21.08 5.62
N GLU A 59 -20.90 -21.86 5.60
CA GLU A 59 -19.53 -21.39 5.49
C GLU A 59 -19.29 -20.72 4.13
N ALA A 60 -19.79 -21.33 3.04
CA ALA A 60 -19.72 -20.77 1.70
C ALA A 60 -20.42 -19.40 1.62
N ALA A 61 -21.60 -19.27 2.25
CA ALA A 61 -22.32 -18.00 2.33
C ALA A 61 -21.52 -16.94 3.09
N LYS A 62 -20.92 -17.30 4.24
CA LYS A 62 -20.07 -16.38 5.03
C LYS A 62 -18.85 -15.91 4.23
N ILE A 63 -18.15 -16.82 3.55
CA ILE A 63 -16.97 -16.52 2.72
C ILE A 63 -17.37 -15.60 1.55
N THR A 64 -18.46 -15.93 0.86
CA THR A 64 -18.95 -15.14 -0.28
C THR A 64 -19.39 -13.75 0.17
N ALA A 65 -20.10 -13.63 1.30
CA ALA A 65 -20.51 -12.36 1.86
C ALA A 65 -19.30 -11.47 2.22
N LYS A 66 -18.22 -12.07 2.75
CA LYS A 66 -16.97 -11.35 3.02
C LYS A 66 -16.34 -10.82 1.73
N ALA A 67 -16.23 -11.63 0.67
CA ALA A 67 -15.71 -11.18 -0.62
C ALA A 67 -16.55 -10.08 -1.26
N VAL A 68 -17.88 -10.14 -1.12
CA VAL A 68 -18.79 -9.09 -1.57
C VAL A 68 -18.59 -7.80 -0.77
N SER A 69 -18.42 -7.91 0.55
CA SER A 69 -18.13 -6.76 1.43
C SER A 69 -16.81 -6.07 1.07
N ALA A 70 -15.76 -6.87 0.81
CA ALA A 70 -14.46 -6.40 0.31
C ALA A 70 -14.61 -5.61 -1.00
N MET A 71 -15.32 -6.18 -1.98
CA MET A 71 -15.61 -5.52 -3.26
C MET A 71 -16.32 -4.16 -3.07
N PHE A 72 -17.33 -4.09 -2.19
CA PHE A 72 -18.02 -2.82 -1.91
C PHE A 72 -17.11 -1.80 -1.23
N SER A 73 -16.26 -2.24 -0.29
CA SER A 73 -15.30 -1.37 0.40
C SER A 73 -14.26 -0.79 -0.57
N ARG A 74 -13.74 -1.63 -1.48
CA ARG A 74 -12.83 -1.19 -2.54
C ARG A 74 -13.50 -0.19 -3.47
N LYS A 75 -14.69 -0.49 -4.00
CA LYS A 75 -15.43 0.42 -4.88
C LYS A 75 -15.77 1.76 -4.22
N ARG A 76 -16.14 1.75 -2.94
CA ARG A 76 -16.38 3.00 -2.18
C ARG A 76 -15.11 3.81 -2.04
N SER A 77 -13.97 3.15 -1.79
CA SER A 77 -12.66 3.81 -1.70
C SER A 77 -12.24 4.40 -3.04
N GLU A 78 -12.39 3.65 -4.14
CA GLU A 78 -12.15 4.13 -5.51
C GLU A 78 -13.03 5.35 -5.83
N ALA A 79 -14.34 5.28 -5.52
CA ALA A 79 -15.26 6.39 -5.74
C ALA A 79 -14.93 7.62 -4.87
N ALA A 80 -14.47 7.41 -3.61
CA ALA A 80 -14.04 8.49 -2.74
C ALA A 80 -12.76 9.15 -3.27
N LEU A 81 -11.79 8.38 -3.77
CA LEU A 81 -10.59 8.89 -4.42
C LEU A 81 -10.95 9.65 -5.71
N GLU A 82 -11.86 9.13 -6.53
CA GLU A 82 -12.32 9.78 -7.75
C GLU A 82 -13.08 11.08 -7.45
N SER A 83 -13.93 11.09 -6.42
CA SER A 83 -14.62 12.29 -5.95
C SER A 83 -13.64 13.33 -5.40
N ALA A 84 -12.61 12.91 -4.67
CA ALA A 84 -11.54 13.78 -4.20
C ALA A 84 -10.70 14.38 -5.35
N ARG A 85 -10.66 13.74 -6.53
CA ARG A 85 -10.04 14.30 -7.74
C ARG A 85 -10.94 15.23 -8.54
N LYS A 86 -12.26 15.00 -8.52
CA LYS A 86 -13.27 15.78 -9.25
C LYS A 86 -13.70 17.04 -8.51
N SER A 87 -13.46 17.12 -7.20
CA SER A 87 -13.40 18.43 -6.54
C SER A 87 -12.31 19.22 -7.29
N PRO A 88 -12.61 20.41 -7.85
CA PRO A 88 -11.58 21.26 -8.41
C PRO A 88 -10.51 21.35 -7.35
N PHE A 89 -9.30 20.93 -7.70
CA PHE A 89 -8.10 21.12 -6.89
C PHE A 89 -7.96 22.64 -6.70
N GLU A 90 -8.69 23.20 -5.73
CA GLU A 90 -8.38 24.45 -5.08
C GLU A 90 -7.07 24.20 -4.36
N SER A 91 -5.98 24.17 -5.11
CA SER A 91 -4.64 23.90 -4.62
C SER A 91 -4.58 22.69 -3.67
N ALA A 92 -4.06 21.55 -4.13
CA ALA A 92 -3.19 20.81 -3.23
C ALA A 92 -1.96 21.70 -2.97
N SER A 93 -2.17 22.76 -2.20
CA SER A 93 -1.16 23.27 -1.34
C SER A 93 -0.68 22.04 -0.59
N LEU A 94 0.58 21.71 -0.81
CA LEU A 94 1.27 20.79 0.07
C LEU A 94 0.90 21.26 1.47
N PRO A 95 0.27 20.42 2.31
CA PRO A 95 -0.20 20.85 3.61
C PRO A 95 0.96 21.59 4.26
N GLY A 96 0.71 22.78 4.83
CA GLY A 96 1.75 23.75 5.23
C GLY A 96 2.82 23.20 6.22
N LYS A 97 2.70 21.93 6.61
CA LYS A 97 3.70 21.09 7.26
C LYS A 97 4.93 20.80 6.38
N LEU A 98 4.78 20.51 5.07
CA LEU A 98 5.92 20.15 4.23
C LEU A 98 6.77 21.39 3.93
N ALA A 99 8.00 21.39 4.42
CA ALA A 99 9.03 22.28 3.93
C ALA A 99 9.69 21.61 2.72
N ASP A 100 9.41 22.07 1.51
CA ASP A 100 9.94 21.43 0.29
C ASP A 100 11.41 21.81 0.00
N CYS A 101 12.06 21.04 -0.88
CA CYS A 101 13.34 21.42 -1.48
C CYS A 101 13.12 22.28 -2.73
N THR A 102 14.18 22.96 -3.18
CA THR A 102 14.10 23.86 -4.36
C THR A 102 14.24 23.10 -5.67
N THR A 103 15.06 22.05 -5.67
CA THR A 103 15.24 21.20 -6.85
C THR A 103 13.98 20.41 -7.18
N LYS A 104 13.77 20.16 -8.48
CA LYS A 104 12.79 19.21 -8.99
C LYS A 104 13.44 17.95 -9.56
N ASP A 105 14.76 17.89 -9.51
CA ASP A 105 15.52 16.71 -9.94
C ASP A 105 15.33 15.60 -8.90
N MET A 106 14.67 14.54 -9.33
CA MET A 106 14.33 13.39 -8.51
C MET A 106 15.60 12.68 -8.01
N GLU A 107 16.65 12.56 -8.83
CA GLU A 107 17.81 11.72 -8.53
C GLU A 107 18.54 12.17 -7.25
N ILE A 108 18.55 13.48 -7.02
CA ILE A 108 19.24 14.11 -5.90
C ILE A 108 18.31 14.50 -4.74
N SER A 109 17.00 14.49 -4.94
CA SER A 109 16.05 14.98 -3.95
C SER A 109 15.81 13.97 -2.82
N GLU A 110 15.77 14.50 -1.60
CA GLU A 110 15.63 13.72 -0.36
C GLU A 110 14.44 14.23 0.45
N LEU A 111 13.65 13.32 1.00
CA LEU A 111 12.58 13.63 1.94
C LEU A 111 12.94 13.09 3.32
N TYR A 112 13.06 13.97 4.31
CA TYR A 112 13.22 13.61 5.72
C TYR A 112 11.87 13.65 6.41
N ILE A 113 11.46 12.52 6.95
CA ILE A 113 10.28 12.37 7.79
C ILE A 113 10.74 12.45 9.24
N VAL A 114 10.22 13.41 9.99
CA VAL A 114 10.68 13.72 11.35
C VAL A 114 9.56 13.67 12.37
N GLU A 115 9.90 13.34 13.61
CA GLU A 115 8.95 13.29 14.71
C GLU A 115 8.67 14.69 15.30
N GLY A 116 7.45 15.18 15.10
CA GLY A 116 6.96 16.42 15.68
C GLY A 116 7.51 17.70 15.03
N ASP A 117 6.89 18.83 15.41
CA ASP A 117 7.29 20.15 14.90
C ASP A 117 8.63 20.61 15.49
N SER A 118 9.03 20.09 16.65
CA SER A 118 10.28 20.44 17.31
C SER A 118 11.49 19.97 16.51
N ALA A 119 11.57 18.66 16.23
CA ALA A 119 12.58 18.11 15.32
C ALA A 119 12.44 18.71 13.91
N GLY A 120 11.19 18.96 13.46
CA GLY A 120 10.89 19.68 12.22
C GLY A 120 11.54 21.06 12.10
N GLY A 121 11.52 21.88 13.15
CA GLY A 121 12.14 23.19 13.16
C GLY A 121 13.67 23.11 13.04
N SER A 122 14.29 22.21 13.80
CA SER A 122 15.73 21.97 13.78
C SER A 122 16.19 21.41 12.43
N ALA A 123 15.49 20.41 11.89
CA ALA A 123 15.78 19.84 10.58
C ALA A 123 15.60 20.87 9.46
N LYS A 124 14.52 21.68 9.51
CA LYS A 124 14.27 22.72 8.51
C LYS A 124 15.36 23.79 8.46
N SER A 125 15.92 24.15 9.61
CA SER A 125 16.99 25.16 9.70
C SER A 125 18.37 24.59 9.35
N GLY A 126 18.64 23.32 9.68
CA GLY A 126 19.93 22.67 9.41
C GLY A 126 20.09 22.07 8.00
N ARG A 127 19.01 21.89 7.26
CA ARG A 127 19.06 21.23 5.94
C ARG A 127 19.71 22.07 4.85
N ASN A 128 20.17 21.40 3.80
CA ASN A 128 20.36 22.02 2.51
C ASN A 128 19.03 22.15 1.75
N ARG A 129 18.43 23.35 1.76
CA ARG A 129 17.14 23.63 1.09
C ARG A 129 17.13 23.35 -0.41
N PHE A 130 18.29 23.19 -1.05
CA PHE A 130 18.38 22.89 -2.47
C PHE A 130 17.79 21.51 -2.77
N TYR A 131 18.16 20.47 -2.02
CA TYR A 131 17.77 19.09 -2.31
C TYR A 131 17.06 18.35 -1.17
N GLN A 132 16.99 18.92 0.05
CA GLN A 132 16.39 18.25 1.22
C GLN A 132 15.03 18.87 1.58
N ALA A 133 13.98 18.05 1.54
CA ALA A 133 12.64 18.35 2.02
C ALA A 133 12.43 17.79 3.45
N ILE A 134 11.65 18.48 4.27
CA ILE A 134 11.35 18.09 5.66
C ILE A 134 9.84 17.98 5.83
N LEU A 135 9.39 16.82 6.30
CA LEU A 135 8.00 16.56 6.64
C LEU A 135 7.88 16.16 8.13
N PRO A 136 7.41 17.06 9.00
CA PRO A 136 7.10 16.73 10.38
C PRO A 136 5.77 15.96 10.47
N LEU A 137 5.78 14.83 11.16
CA LEU A 137 4.58 14.07 11.53
C LEU A 137 4.23 14.34 12.99
N ARG A 138 2.94 14.51 13.30
CA ARG A 138 2.49 14.75 14.67
C ARG A 138 1.87 13.51 15.29
N GLY A 139 2.33 13.17 16.49
CA GLY A 139 1.80 12.05 17.25
C GLY A 139 2.12 10.69 16.64
N LYS A 140 1.54 9.64 17.22
CA LYS A 140 1.76 8.27 16.74
C LYS A 140 1.00 8.04 15.44
N VAL A 141 1.72 7.61 14.40
CA VAL A 141 1.13 7.23 13.12
C VAL A 141 0.12 6.10 13.32
N LEU A 142 -1.01 6.17 12.61
CA LEU A 142 -2.05 5.15 12.67
C LEU A 142 -1.46 3.78 12.33
N ASN A 143 -1.74 2.78 13.17
CA ASN A 143 -1.40 1.39 12.85
C ASN A 143 -2.28 0.90 11.68
N VAL A 144 -1.68 0.84 10.49
CA VAL A 144 -2.36 0.46 9.25
C VAL A 144 -2.71 -1.03 9.19
N GLU A 145 -1.94 -1.89 9.86
CA GLU A 145 -2.18 -3.35 9.89
C GLU A 145 -3.54 -3.70 10.52
N LYS A 146 -3.96 -2.92 11.52
CA LYS A 146 -5.24 -3.12 12.24
C LYS A 146 -6.37 -2.24 11.72
N ALA A 147 -6.10 -1.31 10.80
CA ALA A 147 -7.05 -0.32 10.35
C ALA A 147 -7.67 -0.72 9.00
N ASN A 148 -8.95 -0.43 8.82
CA ASN A 148 -9.60 -0.59 7.52
C ASN A 148 -9.20 0.55 6.56
N HIS A 149 -9.35 0.31 5.25
CA HIS A 149 -8.99 1.27 4.19
C HIS A 149 -9.60 2.66 4.39
N GLU A 150 -10.87 2.73 4.80
CA GLU A 150 -11.56 4.00 5.04
C GLU A 150 -10.89 4.84 6.13
N LYS A 151 -10.48 4.21 7.24
CA LYS A 151 -9.81 4.89 8.34
C LYS A 151 -8.40 5.33 7.96
N ILE A 152 -7.71 4.54 7.14
CA ILE A 152 -6.37 4.87 6.62
C ILE A 152 -6.45 6.13 5.75
N PHE A 153 -7.36 6.18 4.78
CA PHE A 153 -7.48 7.32 3.87
C PHE A 153 -8.08 8.58 4.51
N LYS A 154 -8.82 8.45 5.61
CA LYS A 154 -9.29 9.60 6.40
C LYS A 154 -8.19 10.20 7.30
N ASN A 155 -7.09 9.49 7.54
CA ASN A 155 -6.01 9.96 8.40
C ASN A 155 -5.17 11.04 7.70
N GLU A 156 -5.02 12.21 8.32
CA GLU A 156 -4.30 13.34 7.73
C GLU A 156 -2.80 13.09 7.55
N GLU A 157 -2.15 12.40 8.49
CA GLU A 157 -0.70 12.10 8.41
C GLU A 157 -0.42 11.15 7.25
N ILE A 158 -1.24 10.10 7.09
CA ILE A 158 -1.15 9.18 5.94
C ILE A 158 -1.42 9.92 4.61
N ARG A 159 -2.46 10.76 4.54
CA ARG A 159 -2.73 11.56 3.33
C ARG A 159 -1.55 12.47 2.99
N THR A 160 -0.97 13.11 4.00
CA THR A 160 0.18 14.00 3.84
C THR A 160 1.39 13.23 3.30
N LEU A 161 1.67 12.04 3.81
CA LEU A 161 2.73 11.17 3.30
C LEU A 161 2.50 10.78 1.84
N ILE A 162 1.29 10.37 1.48
CA ILE A 162 0.93 10.00 0.10
C ILE A 162 1.14 11.19 -0.85
N THR A 163 0.69 12.38 -0.46
CA THR A 163 0.85 13.61 -1.25
C THR A 163 2.31 14.06 -1.35
N ALA A 164 3.09 13.96 -0.26
CA ALA A 164 4.49 14.32 -0.26
C ALA A 164 5.30 13.39 -1.17
N ILE A 165 5.13 12.07 -1.04
CA ILE A 165 5.86 11.08 -1.83
C ILE A 165 5.46 11.12 -3.30
N GLY A 166 4.17 11.29 -3.60
CA GLY A 166 3.66 11.45 -4.98
C GLY A 166 3.44 10.15 -5.75
N ALA A 167 3.86 9.00 -5.21
CA ALA A 167 3.69 7.69 -5.86
C ALA A 167 2.23 7.26 -6.02
N GLY A 168 1.31 7.86 -5.27
CA GLY A 168 -0.07 7.39 -5.14
C GLY A 168 -0.17 6.16 -4.23
N VAL A 169 -1.34 5.54 -4.24
CA VAL A 169 -1.69 4.33 -3.51
C VAL A 169 -2.53 3.43 -4.40
N ASN A 170 -2.56 2.14 -4.10
CA ASN A 170 -3.29 1.13 -4.87
C ASN A 170 -4.71 1.61 -5.29
N PRO A 171 -5.12 1.37 -6.54
CA PRO A 171 -4.40 0.70 -7.63
C PRO A 171 -3.45 1.62 -8.43
N GLU A 172 -3.28 2.88 -8.05
CA GLU A 172 -2.57 3.89 -8.84
C GLU A 172 -1.13 4.14 -8.45
N PHE A 173 -0.59 3.26 -7.61
CA PHE A 173 0.80 3.32 -7.19
C PHE A 173 1.73 3.22 -8.41
N SER A 174 2.62 4.20 -8.57
CA SER A 174 3.61 4.23 -9.64
C SER A 174 4.90 4.87 -9.12
N LEU A 175 6.01 4.14 -9.28
CA LEU A 175 7.34 4.63 -8.95
C LEU A 175 7.76 5.80 -9.84
N ASP A 176 7.23 5.89 -11.07
CA ASP A 176 7.54 6.98 -12.00
C ASP A 176 7.02 8.35 -11.52
N LYS A 177 6.11 8.36 -10.54
CA LYS A 177 5.49 9.57 -9.98
C LYS A 177 6.11 10.01 -8.65
N ILE A 178 7.13 9.30 -8.14
CA ILE A 178 7.77 9.69 -6.88
C ILE A 178 8.44 11.06 -7.03
N ARG A 179 8.47 11.84 -5.95
CA ARG A 179 9.09 13.18 -5.94
C ARG A 179 10.50 13.19 -5.37
N TYR A 180 10.84 12.17 -4.58
CA TYR A 180 12.09 12.06 -3.85
C TYR A 180 12.69 10.68 -4.06
N ASN A 181 13.93 10.61 -4.53
CA ASN A 181 14.64 9.33 -4.74
C ASN A 181 15.07 8.72 -3.39
N LYS A 182 15.27 9.54 -2.36
CA LYS A 182 15.52 9.05 -1.00
C LYS A 182 14.43 9.50 -0.05
N ILE A 183 13.91 8.54 0.71
CA ILE A 183 13.00 8.78 1.84
C ILE A 183 13.74 8.35 3.09
N ILE A 184 13.95 9.29 4.01
CA ILE A 184 14.76 9.14 5.20
C ILE A 184 13.86 9.31 6.41
N ILE A 185 13.81 8.28 7.25
CA ILE A 185 13.06 8.31 8.51
C ILE A 185 14.05 8.74 9.59
N MET A 186 13.83 9.93 10.14
CA MET A 186 14.69 10.52 11.17
C MET A 186 13.88 10.65 12.46
N THR A 187 14.01 9.65 13.32
CA THR A 187 13.36 9.56 14.63
C THR A 187 14.40 9.58 15.73
N ASP A 188 13.98 9.96 16.93
CA ASP A 188 14.83 9.82 18.11
C ASP A 188 15.06 8.34 18.43
N ALA A 189 16.08 8.09 19.25
CA ALA A 189 16.50 6.75 19.65
C ALA A 189 15.80 6.27 20.94
N ASP A 190 14.65 6.84 21.28
CA ASP A 190 13.86 6.49 22.46
C ASP A 190 12.89 5.31 22.20
N VAL A 191 12.33 4.76 23.29
CA VAL A 191 11.54 3.50 23.32
C VAL A 191 10.04 3.78 23.31
#